data_AF-A0A9W6DFX3-F1
#
_entry.id   AF-A0A9W6DFX3-F1
#
_cell.length_a   1.000
_cell.length_b   1.000
_cell.length_c   1.000
_cell.angle_alpha   90.00
_cell.angle_beta   90.00
_cell.angle_gamma   90.00
#
_symmetry.space_group_name_H-M   'P 1'
#
loop_
_entity.id
_entity.type
_entity.pdbx_description
1 polymer ?
#
loop_
_entity_poly.entity_id
_entity_poly.type
_entity_poly.pdbx_seq_one_letter_code
_entity_poly.pdbx_strand_id
1 'polypeptide(L)'
;MWLYEKRLQFPVNIKHKDLRMAGLLVTQYGGPDGELGAAIRYLNQRYAMPTNKTKGLLTDIGTEELAHVEIISAMIYQLLKGATIQEIKDAGLSAHYAQHNHGLFPTDASGVPFTVAGIGSLGDPITDLHENLAAEQKARATYEHLMNLTDDPDLIEPLKFLRQREVIHFQRFGEALDDVQNELSKKKYY
;
A
#
# COMPACT_ATOMS: atom_id res chain seq x y z
N MET A 1 -9.45 -9.03 16.79
CA MET A 1 -10.24 -7.82 17.09
C MET A 1 -9.50 -6.65 16.50
N TRP A 2 -10.18 -5.74 15.82
CA TRP A 2 -9.60 -4.52 15.26
C TRP A 2 -10.07 -3.33 16.09
N LEU A 3 -9.22 -2.32 16.24
CA LEU A 3 -9.56 -1.04 16.86
C LEU A 3 -9.28 0.04 15.83
N TYR A 4 -10.20 0.99 15.70
CA TYR A 4 -10.05 2.14 14.82
C TYR A 4 -9.79 3.39 15.66
N GLU A 5 -8.81 4.16 15.25
CA GLU A 5 -8.50 5.48 15.78
C GLU A 5 -8.67 6.48 14.63
N LYS A 6 -9.35 7.60 14.88
CA LYS A 6 -9.71 8.57 13.84
C LYS A 6 -8.48 9.30 13.26
N ARG A 7 -7.38 9.34 14.01
CA ARG A 7 -6.14 9.99 13.59
C ARG A 7 -5.45 9.14 12.53
N LEU A 8 -5.12 9.76 11.40
CA LEU A 8 -4.22 9.16 10.43
C LEU A 8 -2.86 8.89 11.08
N GLN A 9 -2.22 7.79 10.68
CA GLN A 9 -0.88 7.43 11.14
C GLN A 9 0.15 8.53 10.81
N PHE A 10 -0.02 9.19 9.65
CA PHE A 10 0.71 10.38 9.25
C PHE A 10 -0.28 11.49 8.84
N PRO A 11 -0.08 12.75 9.27
CA PRO A 11 -1.00 13.83 8.96
C PRO A 11 -1.01 14.16 7.46
N VAL A 12 -2.20 14.20 6.86
CA VAL A 12 -2.42 14.62 5.47
C VAL A 12 -3.25 15.91 5.46
N ASN A 13 -2.67 16.99 4.94
CA ASN A 13 -3.32 18.30 4.84
C ASN A 13 -2.92 19.00 3.54
N ILE A 14 -3.52 18.56 2.43
CA ILE A 14 -3.29 19.08 1.08
C ILE A 14 -4.14 20.32 0.87
N LYS A 15 -3.49 21.43 0.52
CA LYS A 15 -4.15 22.74 0.37
C LYS A 15 -4.69 23.00 -1.04
N HIS A 16 -4.14 22.33 -2.05
CA HIS A 16 -4.44 22.59 -3.45
C HIS A 16 -4.98 21.33 -4.15
N LYS A 17 -5.95 21.53 -5.04
CA LYS A 17 -6.45 20.46 -5.91
C LYS A 17 -5.38 20.11 -6.95
N ASP A 18 -5.10 18.82 -7.13
CA ASP A 18 -4.39 18.29 -8.29
C ASP A 18 -5.02 16.96 -8.70
N LEU A 19 -5.98 17.05 -9.63
CA LEU A 19 -6.74 15.90 -10.11
C LEU A 19 -5.87 14.91 -10.89
N ARG A 20 -4.79 15.38 -11.52
CA ARG A 20 -3.87 14.49 -12.25
C ARG A 20 -3.11 13.63 -11.25
N MET A 21 -2.59 14.25 -10.18
CA MET A 21 -1.97 13.50 -9.09
C MET A 21 -2.97 12.56 -8.40
N ALA A 22 -4.22 12.97 -8.20
CA ALA A 22 -5.25 12.07 -7.65
C ALA A 22 -5.44 10.81 -8.53
N GLY A 23 -5.50 10.99 -9.85
CA GLY A 23 -5.60 9.89 -10.82
C GLY A 23 -4.35 8.99 -10.90
N LEU A 24 -3.20 9.46 -10.42
CA LEU A 24 -1.97 8.67 -10.35
C LEU A 24 -1.84 7.95 -9.01
N LEU A 25 -2.20 8.59 -7.89
CA LEU A 25 -2.11 8.02 -6.53
C LEU A 25 -2.96 6.75 -6.36
N VAL A 26 -4.00 6.56 -7.16
CA VAL A 26 -4.78 5.30 -7.15
C VAL A 26 -3.89 4.07 -7.41
N THR A 27 -2.76 4.23 -8.10
CA THR A 27 -1.78 3.14 -8.28
C THR A 27 -1.24 2.59 -6.95
N GLN A 28 -1.17 3.41 -5.91
CA GLN A 28 -0.81 2.97 -4.55
C GLN A 28 -2.02 2.63 -3.69
N TYR A 29 -3.24 2.89 -4.18
CA TYR A 29 -4.46 2.43 -3.52
C TYR A 29 -4.84 1.01 -3.97
N GLY A 30 -5.28 0.88 -5.24
CA GLY A 30 -5.81 -0.35 -5.80
C GLY A 30 -4.93 -0.98 -6.89
N GLY A 31 -3.75 -0.42 -7.15
CA GLY A 31 -2.79 -0.97 -8.09
C GLY A 31 -2.16 -2.29 -7.63
N PRO A 32 -1.47 -3.00 -8.55
CA PRO A 32 -0.91 -4.33 -8.28
C PRO A 32 0.14 -4.35 -7.17
N ASP A 33 0.87 -3.23 -7.02
CA ASP A 33 1.90 -3.04 -6.00
C ASP A 33 1.44 -2.04 -4.93
N GLY A 34 0.14 -1.80 -4.81
CA GLY A 34 -0.44 -0.84 -3.87
C GLY A 34 -0.68 -1.40 -2.46
N GLU A 35 -0.99 -0.47 -1.56
CA GLU A 35 -1.15 -0.69 -0.12
C GLU A 35 -2.25 -1.70 0.22
N LEU A 36 -3.35 -1.71 -0.55
CA LEU A 36 -4.43 -2.68 -0.36
C LEU A 36 -3.96 -4.11 -0.65
N GLY A 37 -3.12 -4.28 -1.67
CA GLY A 37 -2.49 -5.56 -1.99
C GLY A 37 -1.54 -6.01 -0.90
N ALA A 38 -0.70 -5.09 -0.39
CA ALA A 38 0.20 -5.31 0.73
C ALA A 38 -0.54 -5.78 1.99
N ALA A 39 -1.55 -5.04 2.43
CA ALA A 39 -2.37 -5.38 3.60
C ALA A 39 -2.96 -6.80 3.48
N ILE A 40 -3.63 -7.08 2.36
CA ILE A 40 -4.29 -8.37 2.14
C ILE A 40 -3.25 -9.49 2.10
N ARG A 41 -2.12 -9.29 1.41
CA ARG A 41 -1.04 -10.27 1.32
C ARG A 41 -0.54 -10.68 2.71
N TYR A 42 -0.10 -9.73 3.52
CA TYR A 42 0.56 -10.02 4.80
C TYR A 42 -0.42 -10.60 5.82
N LEU A 43 -1.65 -10.08 5.87
CA LEU A 43 -2.68 -10.59 6.78
C LEU A 43 -3.15 -12.01 6.44
N ASN A 44 -2.98 -12.47 5.21
CA ASN A 44 -3.26 -13.86 4.83
C ASN A 44 -2.05 -14.77 5.06
N GLN A 45 -0.86 -14.36 4.65
CA GLN A 45 0.36 -15.18 4.79
C GLN A 45 0.75 -15.44 6.25
N ARG A 46 0.37 -14.57 7.19
CA ARG A 46 0.67 -14.77 8.63
C ARG A 46 0.26 -16.15 9.15
N TYR A 47 -0.80 -16.75 8.62
CA TYR A 47 -1.30 -18.04 9.12
C TYR A 47 -0.37 -19.21 8.80
N ALA A 48 0.49 -19.07 7.78
CA ALA A 48 1.47 -20.07 7.39
C ALA A 48 2.84 -19.91 8.10
N MET A 49 3.08 -18.75 8.72
CA MET A 49 4.38 -18.46 9.35
C MET A 49 4.72 -19.47 10.48
N PRO A 50 5.97 -19.95 10.59
CA PRO A 50 6.32 -21.06 11.48
C PRO A 50 6.53 -20.62 12.95
N THR A 51 6.78 -19.33 13.20
CA THR A 51 7.07 -18.82 14.55
C THR A 51 6.06 -17.76 14.97
N ASN A 52 5.81 -17.64 16.28
CA ASN A 52 4.96 -16.56 16.80
C ASN A 52 5.54 -15.16 16.50
N LYS A 53 6.87 -15.04 16.42
CA LYS A 53 7.56 -13.81 16.04
C LYS A 53 7.17 -13.38 14.63
N THR A 54 7.26 -14.29 13.65
CA THR A 54 6.98 -13.97 12.24
C THR A 54 5.49 -13.87 11.95
N LYS A 55 4.64 -14.63 12.67
CA LYS A 55 3.18 -14.39 12.69
C LYS A 55 2.83 -12.98 13.19
N GLY A 56 3.49 -12.56 14.28
CA GLY A 56 3.34 -11.22 14.86
C GLY A 56 3.76 -10.15 13.86
N LEU A 57 4.95 -10.30 13.26
CA LEU A 57 5.46 -9.33 12.29
C LEU A 57 4.50 -9.11 11.11
N LEU A 58 4.02 -10.17 10.46
CA LEU A 58 3.08 -10.04 9.33
C LEU A 58 1.73 -9.45 9.78
N THR A 59 1.34 -9.70 11.03
CA THR A 59 0.13 -9.07 11.61
C THR A 59 0.33 -7.58 11.81
N ASP A 60 1.48 -7.18 12.35
CA ASP A 60 1.79 -5.78 12.65
C ASP A 60 1.93 -4.97 11.36
N ILE A 61 2.72 -5.46 10.39
CA ILE A 61 2.91 -4.79 9.09
C ILE A 61 1.61 -4.79 8.30
N GLY A 62 0.92 -5.93 8.14
CA GLY A 62 -0.36 -5.96 7.42
C GLY A 62 -1.46 -5.08 8.04
N THR A 63 -1.38 -4.81 9.34
CA THR A 63 -2.25 -3.84 10.03
C THR A 63 -1.84 -2.40 9.71
N GLU A 64 -0.54 -2.14 9.69
CA GLU A 64 0.01 -0.84 9.29
C GLU A 64 -0.35 -0.48 7.84
N GLU A 65 -0.33 -1.43 6.91
CA GLU A 65 -0.74 -1.17 5.51
C GLU A 65 -2.19 -0.70 5.38
N LEU A 66 -3.08 -1.11 6.28
CA LEU A 66 -4.45 -0.58 6.29
C LEU A 66 -4.48 0.91 6.66
N ALA A 67 -3.53 1.39 7.48
CA ALA A 67 -3.36 2.81 7.75
C ALA A 67 -2.75 3.54 6.54
N HIS A 68 -1.86 2.90 5.79
CA HIS A 68 -1.34 3.46 4.54
C HIS A 68 -2.42 3.62 3.47
N VAL A 69 -3.31 2.63 3.35
CA VAL A 69 -4.53 2.73 2.52
C VAL A 69 -5.36 3.97 2.92
N GLU A 70 -5.51 4.23 4.22
CA GLU A 70 -6.25 5.41 4.71
C GLU A 70 -5.51 6.73 4.37
N ILE A 71 -4.18 6.77 4.50
CA ILE A 71 -3.36 7.93 4.11
C ILE A 71 -3.54 8.24 2.62
N ILE A 72 -3.35 7.25 1.73
CA ILE A 72 -3.51 7.43 0.28
C ILE A 72 -4.94 7.84 -0.07
N SER A 73 -5.94 7.20 0.55
CA SER A 73 -7.35 7.54 0.37
C SER A 73 -7.64 8.99 0.77
N ALA A 74 -7.09 9.45 1.89
CA ALA A 74 -7.22 10.82 2.36
C ALA A 74 -6.55 11.81 1.41
N MET A 75 -5.39 11.46 0.85
CA MET A 75 -4.70 12.28 -0.15
C MET A 75 -5.55 12.45 -1.42
N ILE A 76 -6.00 11.34 -2.01
CA ILE A 76 -6.86 11.35 -3.21
C ILE A 76 -8.14 12.15 -2.96
N TYR A 77 -8.79 11.93 -1.81
CA TYR A 77 -9.99 12.66 -1.43
C TYR A 77 -9.76 14.18 -1.38
N GLN A 78 -8.67 14.63 -0.73
CA GLN A 78 -8.38 16.06 -0.61
C GLN A 78 -8.02 16.68 -1.97
N LEU A 79 -7.30 15.97 -2.83
CA LEU A 79 -6.95 16.43 -4.19
C LEU A 79 -8.16 16.62 -5.11
N LEU A 80 -9.19 15.77 -4.96
CA LEU A 80 -10.42 15.84 -5.75
C LEU A 80 -11.48 16.79 -5.14
N LYS A 81 -11.28 17.24 -3.89
CA LYS A 81 -12.31 17.97 -3.14
C LYS A 81 -12.68 19.29 -3.80
N GLY A 82 -13.93 19.41 -4.23
CA GLY A 82 -14.43 20.62 -4.91
C GLY A 82 -13.99 20.74 -6.37
N ALA A 83 -13.59 19.63 -6.99
CA ALA A 83 -13.40 19.55 -8.43
C ALA A 83 -14.72 19.79 -9.18
N THR A 84 -14.69 20.66 -10.19
CA THR A 84 -15.80 20.82 -11.12
C THR A 84 -15.78 19.73 -12.19
N ILE A 85 -16.91 19.51 -12.86
CA ILE A 85 -17.00 18.54 -13.97
C ILE A 85 -16.03 18.90 -15.10
N GLN A 86 -15.77 20.19 -15.34
CA GLN A 86 -14.82 20.60 -16.37
C GLN A 86 -13.38 20.22 -15.99
N GLU A 87 -12.96 20.50 -14.75
CA GLU A 87 -11.63 20.09 -14.25
C GLU A 87 -11.44 18.56 -14.31
N ILE A 88 -12.49 17.78 -13.99
CA ILE A 88 -12.50 16.32 -14.10
C ILE A 88 -12.29 15.86 -15.54
N LYS A 89 -12.95 16.50 -16.51
CA LYS A 89 -12.79 16.19 -17.93
C LYS A 89 -11.37 16.51 -18.39
N ASP A 90 -10.86 17.68 -18.04
CA ASP A 90 -9.53 18.16 -18.42
C ASP A 90 -8.41 17.29 -17.82
N ALA A 91 -8.64 16.72 -16.64
CA ALA A 91 -7.73 15.77 -16.01
C ALA A 91 -7.83 14.33 -16.54
N GLY A 92 -8.73 14.04 -17.49
CA GLY A 92 -8.92 12.69 -18.03
C GLY A 92 -9.72 11.73 -17.14
N LEU A 93 -10.38 12.22 -16.09
CA LEU A 93 -11.10 11.42 -15.10
C LEU A 93 -12.60 11.24 -15.40
N SER A 94 -13.01 11.45 -16.66
CA SER A 94 -14.43 11.39 -17.05
C SER A 94 -15.06 10.01 -16.83
N ALA A 95 -14.32 8.93 -17.13
CA ALA A 95 -14.80 7.56 -16.93
C ALA A 95 -15.03 7.26 -15.45
N HIS A 96 -14.05 7.62 -14.60
CA HIS A 96 -14.16 7.51 -13.15
C HIS A 96 -15.38 8.27 -12.62
N TYR A 97 -15.56 9.53 -13.05
CA TYR A 97 -16.70 10.34 -12.61
C TYR A 97 -18.04 9.76 -13.02
N ALA A 98 -18.16 9.22 -14.24
CA ALA A 98 -19.39 8.61 -14.70
C ALA A 98 -19.79 7.38 -13.86
N GLN A 99 -18.82 6.62 -13.35
CA GLN A 99 -19.06 5.41 -12.57
C GLN A 99 -19.16 5.66 -11.07
N HIS A 100 -18.35 6.59 -10.56
CA HIS A 100 -18.08 6.75 -9.13
C HIS A 100 -18.26 8.18 -8.62
N ASN A 101 -18.66 9.13 -9.47
CA ASN A 101 -18.72 10.55 -9.13
C ASN A 101 -17.35 11.03 -8.60
N HIS A 102 -17.30 11.66 -7.43
CA HIS A 102 -16.04 12.01 -6.74
C HIS A 102 -15.60 10.96 -5.72
N GLY A 103 -16.21 9.77 -5.73
CA GLY A 103 -15.93 8.69 -4.79
C GLY A 103 -14.56 8.06 -5.01
N LEU A 104 -13.98 7.54 -3.93
CA LEU A 104 -12.82 6.65 -3.99
C LEU A 104 -13.24 5.30 -4.58
N PHE A 105 -12.41 4.74 -5.44
CA PHE A 105 -12.59 3.40 -5.97
C PHE A 105 -11.20 2.76 -6.15
N PRO A 106 -10.96 1.53 -5.66
CA PRO A 106 -9.64 0.91 -5.67
C PRO A 106 -9.32 0.35 -7.06
N THR A 107 -8.79 1.18 -7.94
CA THR A 107 -8.23 0.79 -9.25
C THR A 107 -6.75 1.11 -9.34
N ASP A 108 -6.08 0.58 -10.34
CA ASP A 108 -4.81 1.14 -10.81
C ASP A 108 -5.03 2.45 -11.63
N ALA A 109 -3.93 3.08 -12.06
CA ALA A 109 -3.96 4.32 -12.85
C ALA A 109 -4.51 4.12 -14.28
N SER A 110 -4.66 2.87 -14.74
CA SER A 110 -5.31 2.52 -16.02
C SER A 110 -6.81 2.21 -15.85
N GLY A 111 -7.34 2.29 -14.62
CA GLY A 111 -8.73 2.00 -14.30
C GLY A 111 -9.04 0.51 -14.12
N VAL A 112 -8.03 -0.36 -14.01
CA VAL A 112 -8.24 -1.78 -13.72
C VAL A 112 -8.62 -1.92 -12.25
N PRO A 113 -9.76 -2.53 -11.90
CA PRO A 113 -10.15 -2.73 -10.51
C PRO A 113 -9.15 -3.61 -9.76
N PHE A 114 -8.96 -3.33 -8.48
CA PHE A 114 -8.15 -4.13 -7.59
C PHE A 114 -8.53 -5.62 -7.70
N THR A 115 -7.51 -6.46 -7.82
CA THR A 115 -7.67 -7.91 -7.96
C THR A 115 -6.64 -8.65 -7.13
N VAL A 116 -7.08 -9.73 -6.48
CA VAL A 116 -6.18 -10.64 -5.75
C VAL A 116 -5.33 -11.49 -6.69
N ALA A 117 -5.56 -11.44 -8.01
CA ALA A 117 -4.79 -12.19 -9.01
C ALA A 117 -3.29 -11.84 -9.00
N GLY A 118 -2.92 -10.66 -8.51
CA GLY A 118 -1.52 -10.24 -8.35
C GLY A 118 -0.91 -10.52 -6.98
N ILE A 119 -1.63 -11.20 -6.07
CA ILE A 119 -1.15 -11.47 -4.71
C ILE A 119 -0.54 -12.86 -4.62
N GLY A 120 0.76 -12.94 -4.35
CA GLY A 120 1.44 -14.18 -3.98
C GLY A 120 1.15 -14.57 -2.51
N SER A 121 0.56 -15.74 -2.30
CA SER A 121 0.35 -16.33 -0.97
C SER A 121 0.25 -17.84 -1.11
N LEU A 122 1.39 -18.53 -1.01
CA LEU A 122 1.50 -19.97 -1.25
C LEU A 122 1.39 -20.80 0.03
N GLY A 123 1.59 -20.20 1.20
CA GLY A 123 1.67 -20.90 2.47
C GLY A 123 3.03 -21.58 2.70
N ASP A 124 4.00 -21.35 1.81
CA ASP A 124 5.41 -21.67 2.05
C ASP A 124 6.10 -20.42 2.64
N PRO A 125 6.57 -20.46 3.89
CA PRO A 125 7.05 -19.25 4.57
C PRO A 125 8.24 -18.57 3.91
N ILE A 126 9.14 -19.32 3.29
CA ILE A 126 10.31 -18.75 2.61
C ILE A 126 9.86 -18.05 1.34
N THR A 127 9.01 -18.69 0.54
CA THR A 127 8.47 -18.12 -0.70
C THR A 127 7.63 -16.89 -0.42
N ASP A 128 6.75 -16.94 0.57
CA ASP A 128 5.89 -15.83 0.96
C ASP A 128 6.72 -14.61 1.43
N LEU A 129 7.82 -14.82 2.17
CA LEU A 129 8.70 -13.73 2.59
C LEU A 129 9.51 -13.12 1.42
N HIS A 130 9.89 -13.91 0.41
CA HIS A 130 10.50 -13.36 -0.81
C HIS A 130 9.51 -12.51 -1.62
N GLU A 131 8.26 -12.97 -1.72
CA GLU A 131 7.18 -12.19 -2.33
C GLU A 131 6.99 -10.86 -1.59
N ASN A 132 7.03 -10.85 -0.26
CA ASN A 132 6.91 -9.62 0.53
C ASN A 132 8.07 -8.66 0.29
N LEU A 133 9.31 -9.16 0.29
CA LEU A 133 10.48 -8.35 -0.07
C LEU A 133 10.34 -7.71 -1.47
N ALA A 134 9.84 -8.48 -2.44
CA ALA A 134 9.61 -7.96 -3.79
C ALA A 134 8.47 -6.92 -3.83
N ALA A 135 7.40 -7.14 -3.07
CA ALA A 135 6.27 -6.21 -2.97
C ALA A 135 6.72 -4.85 -2.42
N GLU A 136 7.38 -4.81 -1.26
CA GLU A 136 7.90 -3.59 -0.64
C GLU A 136 8.86 -2.84 -1.57
N GLN A 137 9.72 -3.57 -2.29
CA GLN A 137 10.67 -2.96 -3.20
C GLN A 137 10.00 -2.31 -4.42
N LYS A 138 8.90 -2.90 -4.93
CA LYS A 138 8.10 -2.32 -6.02
C LYS A 138 7.28 -1.13 -5.54
N ALA A 139 6.65 -1.21 -4.38
CA ALA A 139 5.91 -0.11 -3.77
C ALA A 139 6.82 1.08 -3.46
N ARG A 140 8.01 0.86 -2.87
CA ARG A 140 9.05 1.90 -2.69
C ARG A 140 9.38 2.62 -4.00
N ALA A 141 9.62 1.87 -5.08
CA ALA A 141 9.96 2.45 -6.38
C ALA A 141 8.80 3.26 -6.96
N THR A 142 7.57 2.76 -6.83
CA THR A 142 6.37 3.48 -7.26
C THR A 142 6.18 4.78 -6.48
N TYR A 143 6.47 4.80 -5.17
CA TYR A 143 6.48 6.06 -4.40
C TYR A 143 7.52 7.05 -4.90
N GLU A 144 8.74 6.59 -5.23
CA GLU A 144 9.78 7.45 -5.82
C GLU A 144 9.34 8.01 -7.18
N HIS A 145 8.64 7.22 -8.00
CA HIS A 145 8.06 7.71 -9.25
C HIS A 145 6.99 8.78 -9.02
N LEU A 146 6.07 8.58 -8.07
CA LEU A 146 5.03 9.55 -7.73
C LEU A 146 5.64 10.86 -7.21
N MET A 147 6.68 10.78 -6.38
CA MET A 147 7.41 11.95 -5.91
C MET A 147 8.11 12.72 -7.03
N ASN A 148 8.51 12.07 -8.13
CA ASN A 148 9.09 12.75 -9.29
C ASN A 148 8.04 13.49 -10.15
N LEU A 149 6.74 13.25 -9.93
CA LEU A 149 5.65 13.82 -10.71
C LEU A 149 5.02 15.07 -10.08
N THR A 150 5.51 15.49 -8.91
CA THR A 150 4.99 16.66 -8.18
C THR A 150 6.11 17.40 -7.44
N ASP A 151 5.94 18.71 -7.27
CA ASP A 151 6.75 19.57 -6.42
C ASP A 151 5.98 20.08 -5.18
N ASP A 152 4.72 19.66 -5.00
CA ASP A 152 3.89 20.09 -3.88
C ASP A 152 4.39 19.47 -2.56
N PRO A 153 4.86 20.28 -1.59
CA PRO A 153 5.34 19.77 -0.32
C PRO A 153 4.25 19.05 0.49
N ASP A 154 2.98 19.43 0.35
CA ASP A 154 1.87 18.78 1.06
C ASP A 154 1.59 17.36 0.52
N LEU A 155 2.05 17.04 -0.69
CA LEU A 155 2.06 15.69 -1.27
C LEU A 155 3.36 14.94 -0.97
N ILE A 156 4.50 15.62 -1.12
CA ILE A 156 5.82 15.01 -0.97
C ILE A 156 6.03 14.46 0.45
N GLU A 157 5.58 15.15 1.49
CA GLU A 157 5.84 14.70 2.86
C GLU A 157 5.12 13.38 3.22
N PRO A 158 3.80 13.20 2.95
CA PRO A 158 3.16 11.89 3.07
C PRO A 158 3.80 10.81 2.19
N LEU A 159 4.17 11.12 0.95
CA LEU A 159 4.82 10.13 0.06
C LEU A 159 6.20 9.69 0.58
N LYS A 160 6.99 10.63 1.12
CA LYS A 160 8.26 10.32 1.78
C LYS A 160 8.06 9.44 3.00
N PHE A 161 7.03 9.71 3.81
CA PHE A 161 6.69 8.88 4.95
C PHE A 161 6.41 7.44 4.51
N LEU A 162 5.47 7.24 3.58
CA LEU A 162 5.09 5.92 3.06
C LEU A 162 6.31 5.21 2.45
N ARG A 163 7.06 5.87 1.56
CA ARG A 163 8.31 5.35 1.00
C ARG A 163 9.31 4.91 2.06
N GLN A 164 9.40 5.61 3.19
CA GLN A 164 10.31 5.25 4.27
C GLN A 164 9.78 4.04 5.07
N ARG A 165 8.46 3.86 5.17
CA ARG A 165 7.85 2.64 5.73
C ARG A 165 8.19 1.41 4.89
N GLU A 166 8.09 1.52 3.57
CA GLU A 166 8.49 0.43 2.64
C GLU A 166 9.93 -0.06 2.89
N VAL A 167 10.86 0.87 3.11
CA VAL A 167 12.26 0.51 3.41
C VAL A 167 12.38 -0.24 4.74
N ILE A 168 11.58 0.15 5.73
CA ILE A 168 11.59 -0.49 7.05
C ILE A 168 10.94 -1.87 6.96
N HIS A 169 9.80 -1.98 6.29
CA HIS A 169 9.10 -3.24 6.08
C HIS A 169 9.95 -4.23 5.30
N PHE A 170 10.59 -3.80 4.22
CA PHE A 170 11.58 -4.60 3.49
C PHE A 170 12.67 -5.16 4.42
N GLN A 171 13.27 -4.30 5.26
CA GLN A 171 14.29 -4.74 6.21
C GLN A 171 13.74 -5.76 7.21
N ARG A 172 12.52 -5.54 7.74
CA ARG A 172 11.89 -6.45 8.69
C ARG A 172 11.52 -7.80 8.06
N PHE A 173 11.07 -7.83 6.82
CA PHE A 173 10.85 -9.09 6.11
C PHE A 173 12.17 -9.82 5.83
N GLY A 174 13.27 -9.09 5.58
CA GLY A 174 14.60 -9.68 5.45
C GLY A 174 15.09 -10.34 6.75
N GLU A 175 14.91 -9.67 7.88
CA GLU A 175 15.20 -10.24 9.20
C GLU A 175 14.33 -11.48 9.49
N ALA A 176 13.04 -11.42 9.15
CA ALA A 176 12.13 -12.56 9.30
C ALA A 176 12.49 -13.74 8.41
N LEU A 177 13.00 -13.48 7.20
CA LEU A 177 13.45 -14.52 6.29
C LEU A 177 14.63 -15.30 6.89
N ASP A 178 15.63 -14.59 7.43
CA ASP A 178 16.75 -15.23 8.13
C ASP A 178 16.27 -16.06 9.33
N ASP A 179 15.38 -15.49 10.16
CA ASP A 179 14.78 -16.20 11.30
C ASP A 179 14.07 -17.50 10.87
N VAL A 180 13.26 -17.43 9.80
CA VAL A 180 12.50 -18.58 9.28
C VAL A 180 13.44 -19.65 8.72
N GLN A 181 14.44 -19.27 7.93
CA GLN A 181 15.40 -20.22 7.38
C GLN A 181 16.18 -20.91 8.50
N ASN A 182 16.60 -20.16 9.51
CA ASN A 182 17.26 -20.70 10.69
C ASN A 182 16.36 -21.67 11.46
N GLU A 183 15.09 -21.33 11.69
CA GLU A 183 14.12 -22.21 12.35
C GLU A 183 13.91 -23.52 11.58
N LEU A 184 13.71 -23.43 10.27
CA LEU A 184 13.45 -24.60 9.41
C LEU A 184 14.67 -25.51 9.25
N SER A 185 15.88 -24.96 9.43
CA SER A 185 17.13 -25.74 9.38
C SER A 185 17.39 -26.57 10.65
N LYS A 186 16.67 -26.32 11.76
CA LYS A 186 16.89 -27.02 13.02
C LYS A 186 16.56 -28.51 12.90
N LYS A 187 17.45 -29.36 13.43
CA LYS A 187 17.18 -30.79 13.55
C LYS A 187 15.98 -31.02 14.47
N LYS A 188 14.97 -31.71 13.97
CA LYS A 188 13.84 -32.17 14.78
C LYS A 188 14.28 -33.40 15.57
N TYR A 189 14.31 -33.28 16.89
CA TYR A 189 14.44 -34.42 17.79
C TYR A 189 13.03 -34.87 18.16
N TYR A 190 12.71 -36.13 17.85
CA TYR A 190 11.41 -36.76 18.10
C TYR A 190 11.50 -37.70 19.30
#